data_AF-A0A6A6YM37-F1
#
_entry.id   AF-A0A6A6YM37-F1
#
_cell.length_a   1.000
_cell.length_b   1.000
_cell.length_c   1.000
_cell.angle_alpha   90.00
_cell.angle_beta   90.00
_cell.angle_gamma   90.00
#
_symmetry.space_group_name_H-M   'P 1'
#
loop_
_entity.id
_entity.type
_entity.pdbx_description
1 polymer ?
#
loop_
_entity_poly.entity_id
_entity_poly.type
_entity_poly.pdbx_seq_one_letter_code
_entity_poly.pdbx_strand_id
1 'polypeptide(L)'
;MLPSVISLLYLLQLVSSLPHAPSILSPRGDVVEWTALGDSYASGVGSGEYGANSYRCLRYDQAYPVQLNGADLELGDNWKFNNVVCSGSSSADVEAYQFYDKDTSGQPNRQYGKLNLILLPSLSKKRTCDDQRAFSWNLINAPKLVDDIDHLIQMTVTRGRKGTVGDKFKLYVAGFGEFFNWDDPACDTVTFARSANPVDDGKDHVKMTSAIRQDFNAMSRGLNAAIKAAVDRNSANGVKFIDIQQGGPGLDTHRFCEKDANEPNQNNPKLWFWHYPYNEPEDPTVDKVLSDAYAKTTPGMSADDINKKWPMQNDLFEAVLANVDPGAEGLLDPIWRAAGNRFKVFHPQPAFHTVIKDLILAEWKADRDVDSAPPTPPAGQDKVQCHGINGDVWIMHRDTAAQNIKDFCAQASKSVEYNDGTVDQLRLSVDFPSDESQGTDKAPDCAGRITRAILDGCDGNDPINNPHNYKFGGTFTSADGWVYKLEALSQQVNDLSCDVSYKFVYDGFEIRGKNWPDATFGANGEGLKKQLDGCGAVTDWGFEWTPNDVKFQWYAHGHLPIGTKACVGRAAKSAGASGDGNCHGAGKRSVEW
;
A
#
# COMPACT_ATOMS: atom_id res chain seq x y z
N MET A 1 18.43 -32.93 -11.71
CA MET A 1 18.54 -32.40 -10.34
C MET A 1 18.42 -30.88 -10.40
N LEU A 2 17.28 -30.33 -9.95
CA LEU A 2 17.01 -28.89 -9.92
C LEU A 2 17.18 -28.38 -8.48
N PRO A 3 18.17 -27.52 -8.20
CA PRO A 3 18.28 -26.75 -6.96
C PRO A 3 17.02 -25.94 -6.67
N SER A 4 16.78 -25.69 -5.38
CA SER A 4 15.53 -25.12 -4.89
C SER A 4 15.77 -23.77 -4.24
N VAL A 5 15.35 -22.71 -4.92
CA VAL A 5 15.25 -21.38 -4.31
C VAL A 5 13.84 -20.88 -4.54
N ILE A 6 13.07 -20.88 -3.45
CA ILE A 6 11.80 -20.19 -3.37
C ILE A 6 12.12 -18.70 -3.27
N SER A 7 11.59 -17.93 -4.21
CA SER A 7 11.45 -16.48 -4.07
C SER A 7 9.98 -16.15 -3.95
N LEU A 8 9.68 -15.22 -3.05
CA LEU A 8 8.34 -14.85 -2.66
C LEU A 8 8.22 -13.34 -2.82
N LEU A 9 7.85 -12.88 -4.03
CA LEU A 9 7.42 -11.51 -4.30
C LEU A 9 6.97 -11.25 -5.74
N TYR A 10 5.78 -10.67 -5.84
CA TYR A 10 5.18 -9.77 -6.85
C TYR A 10 3.73 -10.20 -7.04
N LEU A 11 2.89 -9.70 -6.14
CA LEU A 11 1.51 -10.15 -6.00
C LEU A 11 0.62 -8.94 -5.68
N LEU A 12 -0.48 -8.81 -6.43
CA LEU A 12 -1.55 -7.84 -6.26
C LEU A 12 -2.85 -8.36 -6.88
N GLN A 13 -3.95 -8.20 -6.14
CA GLN A 13 -5.28 -8.71 -6.45
C GLN A 13 -6.28 -7.55 -6.54
N LEU A 14 -7.17 -7.52 -7.55
CA LEU A 14 -8.20 -6.48 -7.72
C LEU A 14 -9.48 -7.08 -8.34
N VAL A 15 -10.67 -6.55 -8.05
CA VAL A 15 -11.95 -7.09 -8.55
C VAL A 15 -12.92 -5.95 -8.90
N SER A 16 -13.56 -5.99 -10.07
CA SER A 16 -14.32 -4.87 -10.66
C SER A 16 -15.64 -5.30 -11.35
N SER A 17 -16.52 -4.38 -11.74
CA SER A 17 -17.76 -4.62 -12.51
C SER A 17 -17.98 -3.55 -13.60
N LEU A 18 -18.47 -3.93 -14.80
CA LEU A 18 -18.63 -3.05 -15.98
C LEU A 18 -19.91 -3.33 -16.82
N PRO A 19 -20.50 -2.31 -17.48
CA PRO A 19 -21.56 -2.49 -18.50
C PRO A 19 -21.31 -1.76 -19.85
N HIS A 20 -22.07 -2.10 -20.90
CA HIS A 20 -22.32 -1.26 -22.10
C HIS A 20 -23.71 -1.59 -22.74
N ALA A 21 -24.30 -0.61 -23.45
CA ALA A 21 -25.67 -0.63 -24.05
C ALA A 21 -25.62 0.01 -25.47
N PRO A 22 -26.72 0.14 -26.29
CA PRO A 22 -28.18 0.10 -26.03
C PRO A 22 -28.94 -0.91 -26.97
N SER A 23 -30.26 -0.98 -27.23
CA SER A 23 -31.41 -0.04 -27.22
C SER A 23 -32.81 -0.74 -27.14
N ILE A 24 -33.89 0.05 -27.05
CA ILE A 24 -35.34 -0.26 -27.25
C ILE A 24 -36.10 -0.97 -26.10
N LEU A 25 -36.54 -0.14 -25.15
CA LEU A 25 -37.81 -0.19 -24.37
C LEU A 25 -38.50 -1.54 -24.04
N SER A 26 -38.07 -2.17 -22.94
CA SER A 26 -38.96 -2.65 -21.86
C SER A 26 -38.17 -2.97 -20.59
N PRO A 27 -38.74 -2.83 -19.38
CA PRO A 27 -37.99 -2.96 -18.13
C PRO A 27 -37.65 -4.43 -17.82
N ARG A 28 -36.34 -4.73 -17.76
CA ARG A 28 -35.76 -5.95 -17.16
C ARG A 28 -34.49 -5.54 -16.42
N GLY A 29 -34.26 -6.17 -15.26
CA GLY A 29 -33.38 -5.64 -14.21
C GLY A 29 -31.90 -5.53 -14.57
N ASP A 30 -31.21 -4.67 -13.81
CA ASP A 30 -29.77 -4.43 -13.90
C ASP A 30 -28.98 -5.74 -13.85
N VAL A 31 -28.11 -5.97 -14.84
CA VAL A 31 -27.18 -7.11 -14.83
C VAL A 31 -26.08 -6.82 -13.82
N VAL A 32 -25.89 -7.70 -12.85
CA VAL A 32 -24.70 -7.60 -11.97
C VAL A 32 -23.50 -8.22 -12.67
N GLU A 33 -22.39 -7.51 -12.74
CA GLU A 33 -21.14 -8.04 -13.28
C GLU A 33 -20.11 -8.25 -12.17
N TRP A 34 -19.35 -9.35 -12.26
CA TRP A 34 -18.20 -9.66 -11.40
C TRP A 34 -16.96 -9.91 -12.28
N THR A 35 -15.92 -9.10 -12.15
CA THR A 35 -14.68 -9.21 -12.95
C THR A 35 -13.50 -9.40 -12.02
N ALA A 36 -12.85 -10.57 -12.11
CA ALA A 36 -11.69 -10.89 -11.27
C ALA A 36 -10.38 -10.54 -11.98
N LEU A 37 -9.60 -9.64 -11.39
CA LEU A 37 -8.25 -9.27 -11.81
C LEU A 37 -7.21 -9.77 -10.78
N GLY A 38 -5.94 -9.75 -11.16
CA GLY A 38 -4.81 -10.02 -10.30
C GLY A 38 -3.95 -11.21 -10.74
N ASP A 39 -3.27 -11.78 -9.77
CA ASP A 39 -2.12 -12.67 -9.92
C ASP A 39 -2.47 -14.17 -9.76
N SER A 40 -1.49 -14.94 -9.27
CA SER A 40 -1.58 -16.37 -9.01
C SER A 40 -2.46 -16.73 -7.79
N TYR A 41 -2.56 -15.87 -6.77
CA TYR A 41 -3.50 -16.02 -5.65
C TYR A 41 -4.93 -15.80 -6.12
N ALA A 42 -5.16 -14.86 -7.04
CA ALA A 42 -6.47 -14.67 -7.66
C ALA A 42 -6.84 -15.81 -8.62
N SER A 43 -5.85 -16.36 -9.35
CA SER A 43 -6.04 -17.54 -10.22
C SER A 43 -6.23 -18.86 -9.48
N GLY A 44 -5.80 -18.92 -8.21
CA GLY A 44 -5.85 -20.11 -7.37
C GLY A 44 -4.94 -21.23 -7.85
N VAL A 45 -3.64 -20.96 -8.03
CA VAL A 45 -2.70 -21.98 -8.54
C VAL A 45 -2.70 -23.23 -7.65
N GLY A 46 -3.21 -24.34 -8.20
CA GLY A 46 -3.33 -25.63 -7.53
C GLY A 46 -4.66 -25.87 -6.80
N SER A 47 -5.59 -24.92 -6.77
CA SER A 47 -6.86 -25.06 -6.02
C SER A 47 -7.95 -25.76 -6.84
N GLY A 48 -7.98 -27.09 -6.80
CA GLY A 48 -8.99 -27.89 -7.48
C GLY A 48 -8.59 -28.31 -8.90
N GLU A 49 -9.53 -28.28 -9.84
CA GLU A 49 -9.28 -28.62 -11.24
C GLU A 49 -8.80 -27.40 -12.04
N TYR A 50 -7.82 -27.63 -12.90
CA TYR A 50 -7.30 -26.62 -13.82
C TYR A 50 -8.36 -26.30 -14.90
N GLY A 51 -8.75 -25.03 -14.99
CA GLY A 51 -9.82 -24.58 -15.88
C GLY A 51 -9.49 -24.73 -17.37
N ALA A 52 -10.50 -24.97 -18.20
CA ALA A 52 -10.35 -24.94 -19.65
C ALA A 52 -9.96 -23.52 -20.12
N ASN A 53 -9.06 -23.41 -21.10
CA ASN A 53 -8.50 -22.13 -21.59
C ASN A 53 -7.77 -21.31 -20.51
N SER A 54 -7.26 -21.97 -19.46
CA SER A 54 -6.42 -21.37 -18.42
C SER A 54 -5.02 -21.01 -18.94
N TYR A 55 -4.46 -21.82 -19.85
CA TYR A 55 -3.10 -21.67 -20.39
C TYR A 55 -2.07 -21.31 -19.30
N ARG A 56 -1.12 -20.41 -19.59
CA ARG A 56 -0.13 -19.93 -18.61
C ARG A 56 -0.71 -19.15 -17.42
N CYS A 57 -1.99 -18.79 -17.44
CA CYS A 57 -2.61 -18.01 -16.37
C CYS A 57 -2.97 -18.84 -15.14
N LEU A 58 -2.93 -20.18 -15.24
CA LEU A 58 -3.08 -21.11 -14.12
C LEU A 58 -4.33 -20.84 -13.26
N ARG A 59 -5.47 -20.61 -13.93
CA ARG A 59 -6.81 -20.49 -13.33
C ARG A 59 -7.35 -21.87 -12.94
N TYR A 60 -7.82 -22.01 -11.71
CA TYR A 60 -8.46 -23.22 -11.21
C TYR A 60 -9.91 -22.97 -10.74
N ASP A 61 -10.71 -24.03 -10.68
CA ASP A 61 -12.15 -23.95 -10.38
C ASP A 61 -12.50 -23.71 -8.90
N GLN A 62 -11.59 -23.99 -7.96
CA GLN A 62 -11.75 -23.65 -6.53
C GLN A 62 -11.02 -22.36 -6.12
N ALA A 63 -10.58 -21.54 -7.09
CA ALA A 63 -10.06 -20.21 -6.81
C ALA A 63 -11.15 -19.31 -6.23
N TYR A 64 -10.81 -18.41 -5.30
CA TYR A 64 -11.80 -17.58 -4.60
C TYR A 64 -12.75 -16.77 -5.52
N PRO A 65 -12.33 -16.26 -6.70
CA PRO A 65 -13.28 -15.57 -7.59
C PRO A 65 -14.25 -16.52 -8.29
N VAL A 66 -13.84 -17.76 -8.55
CA VAL A 66 -14.72 -18.80 -9.13
C VAL A 66 -15.68 -19.33 -8.07
N GLN A 67 -15.21 -19.49 -6.82
CA GLN A 67 -16.09 -19.80 -5.68
C GLN A 67 -17.11 -18.69 -5.41
N LEU A 68 -16.75 -17.41 -5.61
CA LEU A 68 -17.69 -16.28 -5.51
C LEU A 68 -18.76 -16.39 -6.61
N ASN A 69 -18.34 -16.51 -7.87
CA ASN A 69 -19.22 -16.77 -9.03
C ASN A 69 -20.16 -17.98 -8.82
N GLY A 70 -19.71 -19.03 -8.13
CA GLY A 70 -20.50 -20.23 -7.84
C GLY A 70 -21.27 -20.19 -6.51
N ALA A 71 -21.09 -19.15 -5.69
CA ALA A 71 -21.87 -18.97 -4.47
C ALA A 71 -23.29 -18.52 -4.82
N ASP A 72 -24.24 -18.78 -3.92
CA ASP A 72 -25.55 -18.12 -3.98
C ASP A 72 -25.38 -16.66 -3.55
N LEU A 73 -24.91 -15.85 -4.51
CA LEU A 73 -24.75 -14.40 -4.39
C LEU A 73 -26.11 -13.68 -4.45
N GLU A 74 -27.24 -14.40 -4.52
CA GLU A 74 -28.60 -13.85 -4.66
C GLU A 74 -28.76 -12.91 -5.88
N LEU A 75 -27.89 -13.03 -6.90
CA LEU A 75 -27.83 -12.15 -8.09
C LEU A 75 -28.98 -12.39 -9.10
N GLY A 76 -29.90 -13.30 -8.78
CA GLY A 76 -30.92 -13.80 -9.71
C GLY A 76 -30.32 -14.50 -10.94
N ASP A 77 -31.13 -14.69 -11.97
CA ASP A 77 -30.74 -15.39 -13.20
C ASP A 77 -29.93 -14.52 -14.19
N ASN A 78 -29.53 -13.30 -13.80
CA ASN A 78 -29.07 -12.26 -14.73
C ASN A 78 -27.79 -11.55 -14.26
N TRP A 79 -26.71 -12.31 -14.15
CA TRP A 79 -25.37 -11.79 -13.83
C TRP A 79 -24.30 -12.34 -14.77
N LYS A 80 -23.13 -11.71 -14.78
CA LYS A 80 -21.99 -12.03 -15.66
C LYS A 80 -20.69 -12.09 -14.87
N PHE A 81 -19.85 -13.09 -15.14
CA PHE A 81 -18.50 -13.20 -14.58
C PHE A 81 -17.44 -13.11 -15.68
N ASN A 82 -16.45 -12.24 -15.48
CA ASN A 82 -15.24 -12.19 -16.31
C ASN A 82 -14.05 -12.60 -15.44
N ASN A 83 -13.56 -13.83 -15.62
CA ASN A 83 -12.34 -14.28 -14.95
C ASN A 83 -11.13 -13.91 -15.81
N VAL A 84 -10.40 -12.84 -15.45
CA VAL A 84 -9.24 -12.35 -16.23
C VAL A 84 -7.91 -12.38 -15.46
N VAL A 85 -7.92 -12.79 -14.19
CA VAL A 85 -6.74 -13.10 -13.36
C VAL A 85 -5.66 -13.89 -14.12
N CYS A 86 -4.38 -13.70 -13.81
CA CYS A 86 -3.32 -14.44 -14.47
C CYS A 86 -2.09 -14.59 -13.58
N SER A 87 -1.68 -15.85 -13.31
CA SER A 87 -0.49 -16.18 -12.55
C SER A 87 0.76 -15.42 -13.02
N GLY A 88 1.47 -14.79 -12.08
CA GLY A 88 2.69 -14.01 -12.34
C GLY A 88 2.47 -12.56 -12.80
N SER A 89 1.23 -12.05 -12.81
CA SER A 89 0.96 -10.66 -13.20
C SER A 89 1.47 -9.65 -12.17
N SER A 90 2.27 -8.68 -12.63
CA SER A 90 2.54 -7.44 -11.91
C SER A 90 1.40 -6.42 -12.08
N SER A 91 1.45 -5.28 -11.37
CA SER A 91 0.52 -4.17 -11.57
C SER A 91 0.49 -3.67 -13.02
N ALA A 92 1.64 -3.61 -13.68
CA ALA A 92 1.76 -3.25 -15.09
C ALA A 92 1.13 -4.30 -16.03
N ASP A 93 1.18 -5.59 -15.67
CA ASP A 93 0.53 -6.65 -16.46
C ASP A 93 -0.99 -6.61 -16.30
N VAL A 94 -1.50 -6.28 -15.11
CA VAL A 94 -2.93 -6.03 -14.90
C VAL A 94 -3.39 -4.85 -15.75
N GLU A 95 -2.65 -3.74 -15.73
CA GLU A 95 -2.91 -2.55 -16.56
C GLU A 95 -2.96 -2.87 -18.07
N ALA A 96 -1.93 -3.56 -18.58
CA ALA A 96 -1.78 -3.83 -19.99
C ALA A 96 -2.71 -4.95 -20.50
N TYR A 97 -3.05 -5.93 -19.66
CA TYR A 97 -3.59 -7.22 -20.13
C TYR A 97 -4.75 -7.81 -19.34
N GLN A 98 -5.37 -7.09 -18.39
CA GLN A 98 -6.56 -7.58 -17.70
C GLN A 98 -7.78 -6.64 -17.84
N PHE A 99 -7.58 -5.38 -18.25
CA PHE A 99 -8.67 -4.45 -18.51
C PHE A 99 -9.17 -4.48 -19.97
N TYR A 100 -9.73 -5.61 -20.41
CA TYR A 100 -10.30 -5.72 -21.75
C TYR A 100 -11.76 -5.24 -21.80
N ASP A 101 -12.10 -4.42 -22.81
CA ASP A 101 -13.49 -3.98 -23.09
C ASP A 101 -14.39 -5.13 -23.63
N LYS A 102 -13.85 -6.35 -23.74
CA LYS A 102 -14.54 -7.57 -24.18
C LYS A 102 -14.06 -8.76 -23.36
N ASP A 103 -14.98 -9.70 -23.11
CA ASP A 103 -14.66 -10.97 -22.49
C ASP A 103 -13.65 -11.76 -23.35
N THR A 104 -12.51 -12.10 -22.75
CA THR A 104 -11.46 -12.95 -23.36
C THR A 104 -11.39 -14.33 -22.69
N SER A 105 -12.27 -14.63 -21.73
CA SER A 105 -12.41 -15.97 -21.20
C SER A 105 -12.89 -16.93 -22.31
N GLY A 106 -12.31 -18.13 -22.36
CA GLY A 106 -12.67 -19.13 -23.36
C GLY A 106 -12.08 -18.97 -24.77
N GLN A 107 -11.26 -17.95 -25.05
CA GLN A 107 -10.49 -17.84 -26.29
C GLN A 107 -8.98 -18.05 -25.99
N PRO A 108 -8.19 -18.69 -26.87
CA PRO A 108 -6.74 -18.72 -26.72
C PRO A 108 -6.20 -17.29 -26.88
N ASN A 109 -5.83 -16.67 -25.77
CA ASN A 109 -5.30 -15.31 -25.75
C ASN A 109 -3.85 -15.26 -26.27
N ARG A 110 -3.72 -15.35 -27.60
CA ARG A 110 -2.51 -14.97 -28.37
C ARG A 110 -1.97 -13.59 -28.01
N GLN A 111 -2.72 -12.78 -27.26
CA GLN A 111 -2.29 -11.51 -26.66
C GLN A 111 -1.18 -11.67 -25.61
N TYR A 112 -0.98 -12.87 -25.05
CA TYR A 112 0.23 -13.27 -24.33
C TYR A 112 1.26 -14.00 -25.21
N GLY A 113 0.87 -14.38 -26.43
CA GLY A 113 1.61 -15.17 -27.41
C GLY A 113 2.57 -14.34 -28.29
N LYS A 114 3.30 -13.41 -27.67
CA LYS A 114 4.60 -12.85 -28.10
C LYS A 114 4.94 -11.68 -27.18
N LEU A 115 5.78 -11.90 -26.18
CA LEU A 115 6.62 -10.80 -25.72
C LEU A 115 7.47 -10.35 -26.92
N ASN A 116 7.56 -9.03 -27.14
CA ASN A 116 8.59 -8.51 -28.01
C ASN A 116 9.94 -8.85 -27.38
N LEU A 117 10.71 -9.74 -28.02
CA LEU A 117 12.03 -10.21 -27.58
C LEU A 117 13.13 -9.12 -27.68
N ILE A 118 12.74 -7.86 -27.51
CA ILE A 118 13.51 -6.64 -27.71
C ILE A 118 13.32 -5.74 -26.48
N LEU A 119 13.66 -6.25 -25.29
CA LEU A 119 13.93 -5.47 -24.08
C LEU A 119 14.48 -6.35 -22.92
N LEU A 120 15.51 -7.17 -23.20
CA LEU A 120 16.33 -7.77 -22.13
C LEU A 120 17.84 -7.46 -22.26
N PRO A 121 18.26 -6.17 -22.19
CA PRO A 121 19.59 -5.83 -21.71
C PRO A 121 19.65 -5.96 -20.17
N SER A 122 19.34 -7.15 -19.66
CA SER A 122 19.50 -7.51 -18.25
C SER A 122 19.74 -9.02 -18.15
N LEU A 123 20.98 -9.42 -18.43
CA LEU A 123 21.55 -10.63 -17.82
C LEU A 123 21.64 -10.33 -16.32
N SER A 124 20.61 -10.76 -15.59
CA SER A 124 20.21 -10.14 -14.33
C SER A 124 21.21 -10.34 -13.18
N LYS A 125 21.14 -9.43 -12.20
CA LYS A 125 21.99 -9.47 -11.00
C LYS A 125 21.61 -10.66 -10.12
N LYS A 126 22.41 -11.73 -10.18
CA LYS A 126 22.30 -12.91 -9.32
C LYS A 126 22.45 -12.52 -7.84
N ARG A 127 21.59 -13.05 -6.96
CA ARG A 127 21.52 -12.69 -5.53
C ARG A 127 21.59 -13.91 -4.63
N THR A 128 22.22 -13.78 -3.46
CA THR A 128 22.04 -14.73 -2.34
C THR A 128 20.63 -14.63 -1.76
N CYS A 129 20.24 -15.56 -0.87
CA CYS A 129 18.96 -15.46 -0.16
C CYS A 129 18.85 -14.14 0.62
N ASP A 130 19.92 -13.72 1.31
CA ASP A 130 19.94 -12.47 2.08
C ASP A 130 19.98 -11.23 1.19
N ASP A 131 20.73 -11.24 0.07
CA ASP A 131 20.68 -10.15 -0.93
C ASP A 131 19.28 -10.01 -1.54
N GLN A 132 18.58 -11.13 -1.75
CA GLN A 132 17.21 -11.13 -2.26
C GLN A 132 16.24 -10.62 -1.20
N ARG A 133 16.35 -11.05 0.07
CA ARG A 133 15.55 -10.51 1.18
C ARG A 133 15.75 -9.00 1.38
N ALA A 134 16.99 -8.52 1.33
CA ALA A 134 17.29 -7.09 1.41
C ALA A 134 16.73 -6.31 0.21
N PHE A 135 16.84 -6.85 -1.01
CA PHE A 135 16.26 -6.26 -2.21
C PHE A 135 14.72 -6.23 -2.15
N SER A 136 14.10 -7.31 -1.67
CA SER A 136 12.66 -7.44 -1.41
C SER A 136 12.17 -6.37 -0.43
N TRP A 137 12.88 -6.17 0.69
CA TRP A 137 12.56 -5.10 1.64
C TRP A 137 12.66 -3.71 1.04
N ASN A 138 13.69 -3.44 0.22
CA ASN A 138 13.83 -2.16 -0.47
C ASN A 138 12.67 -1.87 -1.44
N LEU A 139 12.05 -2.90 -2.02
CA LEU A 139 10.87 -2.76 -2.87
C LEU A 139 9.59 -2.54 -2.04
N ILE A 140 9.40 -3.32 -0.95
CA ILE A 140 8.25 -3.20 -0.06
C ILE A 140 8.20 -1.83 0.61
N ASN A 141 9.35 -1.31 1.04
CA ASN A 141 9.47 -0.03 1.74
C ASN A 141 9.55 1.18 0.78
N ALA A 142 9.54 0.98 -0.55
CA ALA A 142 9.56 2.07 -1.51
C ALA A 142 8.18 2.75 -1.60
N PRO A 143 8.08 4.09 -1.48
CA PRO A 143 6.80 4.80 -1.68
C PRO A 143 6.14 4.47 -3.03
N LYS A 144 6.98 4.25 -4.06
CA LYS A 144 6.55 3.82 -5.40
C LYS A 144 5.65 2.59 -5.39
N LEU A 145 5.80 1.65 -4.45
CA LEU A 145 4.91 0.50 -4.35
C LEU A 145 3.47 0.94 -4.06
N VAL A 146 3.27 1.85 -3.09
CA VAL A 146 1.94 2.39 -2.78
C VAL A 146 1.37 3.16 -3.97
N ASP A 147 2.20 3.97 -4.64
CA ASP A 147 1.78 4.80 -5.77
C ASP A 147 1.42 3.97 -7.02
N ASP A 148 2.15 2.88 -7.30
CA ASP A 148 1.85 1.93 -8.37
C ASP A 148 0.52 1.18 -8.12
N ILE A 149 0.22 0.86 -6.86
CA ILE A 149 -1.03 0.22 -6.45
C ILE A 149 -2.20 1.21 -6.54
N ASP A 150 -2.00 2.42 -6.04
CA ASP A 150 -2.98 3.52 -6.07
C ASP A 150 -3.35 3.87 -7.52
N HIS A 151 -2.37 4.01 -8.41
CA HIS A 151 -2.61 4.18 -9.85
C HIS A 151 -3.49 3.06 -10.42
N LEU A 152 -3.16 1.80 -10.13
CA LEU A 152 -3.92 0.65 -10.61
C LEU A 152 -5.36 0.61 -10.06
N ILE A 153 -5.55 0.97 -8.78
CA ILE A 153 -6.87 1.13 -8.15
C ILE A 153 -7.66 2.25 -8.84
N GLN A 154 -7.07 3.43 -9.03
CA GLN A 154 -7.70 4.57 -9.71
C GLN A 154 -8.10 4.23 -11.14
N MET A 155 -7.27 3.51 -11.89
CA MET A 155 -7.61 3.00 -13.23
C MET A 155 -8.76 1.99 -13.19
N THR A 156 -8.76 1.09 -12.19
CA THR A 156 -9.82 0.09 -11.99
C THR A 156 -11.17 0.74 -11.71
N VAL A 157 -11.21 1.71 -10.79
CA VAL A 157 -12.38 2.53 -10.49
C VAL A 157 -12.82 3.34 -11.71
N THR A 158 -11.90 4.04 -12.37
CA THR A 158 -12.21 4.91 -13.53
C THR A 158 -12.78 4.11 -14.70
N ARG A 159 -12.29 2.88 -14.94
CA ARG A 159 -12.90 1.97 -15.90
C ARG A 159 -14.26 1.50 -15.38
N GLY A 160 -14.30 0.92 -14.19
CA GLY A 160 -15.47 0.33 -13.56
C GLY A 160 -16.71 1.22 -13.48
N ARG A 161 -16.51 2.52 -13.21
CA ARG A 161 -17.58 3.52 -13.12
C ARG A 161 -18.16 3.93 -14.48
N LYS A 162 -17.62 3.47 -15.62
CA LYS A 162 -18.16 3.79 -16.96
C LYS A 162 -19.60 3.28 -17.12
N GLY A 163 -20.39 4.01 -17.90
CA GLY A 163 -21.78 3.66 -18.19
C GLY A 163 -22.72 3.99 -17.03
N THR A 164 -23.72 3.14 -16.80
CA THR A 164 -24.81 3.37 -15.83
C THR A 164 -24.50 2.92 -14.40
N VAL A 165 -23.38 2.23 -14.17
CA VAL A 165 -22.97 1.77 -12.84
C VAL A 165 -22.54 2.94 -11.96
N GLY A 166 -21.69 3.85 -12.47
CA GLY A 166 -21.23 5.02 -11.72
C GLY A 166 -20.73 4.65 -10.31
N ASP A 167 -21.10 5.43 -9.30
CA ASP A 167 -20.65 5.25 -7.92
C ASP A 167 -21.19 3.98 -7.21
N LYS A 168 -22.08 3.21 -7.85
CA LYS A 168 -22.46 1.86 -7.40
C LYS A 168 -21.32 0.84 -7.60
N PHE A 169 -20.32 1.17 -8.41
CA PHE A 169 -19.10 0.37 -8.55
C PHE A 169 -18.42 0.20 -7.19
N LYS A 170 -18.08 -1.05 -6.84
CA LYS A 170 -17.26 -1.39 -5.67
C LYS A 170 -16.04 -2.18 -6.12
N LEU A 171 -14.93 -2.01 -5.42
CA LEU A 171 -13.67 -2.72 -5.65
C LEU A 171 -13.15 -3.31 -4.34
N TYR A 172 -13.03 -4.63 -4.30
CA TYR A 172 -12.50 -5.38 -3.16
C TYR A 172 -11.06 -5.80 -3.46
N VAL A 173 -10.13 -5.35 -2.63
CA VAL A 173 -8.69 -5.52 -2.79
C VAL A 173 -8.18 -6.44 -1.68
N ALA A 174 -7.94 -7.71 -2.01
CA ALA A 174 -7.47 -8.69 -1.03
C ALA A 174 -5.96 -8.64 -0.82
N GLY A 175 -5.55 -8.76 0.44
CA GLY A 175 -4.14 -8.84 0.83
C GLY A 175 -3.52 -10.22 0.66
N PHE A 176 -2.44 -10.45 1.40
CA PHE A 176 -1.66 -11.68 1.44
C PHE A 176 -1.59 -12.25 2.86
N GLY A 177 -1.48 -13.57 2.97
CA GLY A 177 -1.34 -14.24 4.25
C GLY A 177 0.12 -14.40 4.68
N GLU A 178 0.37 -14.34 5.98
CA GLU A 178 1.62 -14.76 6.60
C GLU A 178 1.79 -16.28 6.50
N PHE A 179 2.98 -16.73 6.09
CA PHE A 179 3.21 -18.14 5.76
C PHE A 179 3.56 -19.02 6.95
N PHE A 180 4.19 -18.46 7.98
CA PHE A 180 4.81 -19.26 9.04
C PHE A 180 4.25 -18.91 10.41
N ASN A 181 3.99 -19.90 11.26
CA ASN A 181 4.07 -19.67 12.70
C ASN A 181 5.57 -19.57 13.06
N TRP A 182 5.95 -18.54 13.80
CA TRP A 182 7.34 -18.25 14.16
C TRP A 182 7.68 -18.55 15.62
N ASP A 183 6.67 -18.84 16.45
CA ASP A 183 6.81 -19.05 17.91
C ASP A 183 7.32 -20.45 18.26
N ASP A 184 7.05 -21.47 17.42
CA ASP A 184 7.49 -22.84 17.67
C ASP A 184 8.94 -23.06 17.21
N PRO A 185 9.90 -23.31 18.13
CA PRO A 185 11.31 -23.53 17.76
C PRO A 185 11.56 -24.89 17.09
N ALA A 186 10.62 -25.84 17.09
CA ALA A 186 10.82 -27.14 16.44
C ALA A 186 11.16 -27.01 14.94
N CYS A 187 10.58 -26.01 14.29
CA CYS A 187 10.82 -25.71 12.87
C CYS A 187 12.17 -25.01 12.57
N ASP A 188 12.95 -24.59 13.58
CA ASP A 188 14.27 -23.97 13.36
C ASP A 188 15.29 -24.92 12.66
N THR A 189 15.01 -26.22 12.63
CA THR A 189 15.84 -27.24 11.97
C THR A 189 15.35 -27.61 10.55
N VAL A 190 14.13 -27.19 10.19
CA VAL A 190 13.48 -27.46 8.90
C VAL A 190 14.11 -26.59 7.83
N THR A 191 14.22 -27.10 6.60
CA THR A 191 14.54 -26.28 5.42
C THR A 191 13.39 -26.41 4.41
N PHE A 192 13.36 -25.57 3.37
CA PHE A 192 12.46 -25.74 2.23
C PHE A 192 13.20 -26.19 0.94
N ALA A 193 14.50 -26.51 1.04
CA ALA A 193 15.27 -27.06 -0.07
C ALA A 193 14.77 -28.46 -0.47
N ARG A 194 14.52 -28.72 -1.76
CA ARG A 194 14.05 -30.04 -2.24
C ARG A 194 15.08 -31.14 -2.06
N SER A 195 16.38 -30.83 -2.14
CA SER A 195 17.40 -31.87 -2.04
C SER A 195 17.58 -32.40 -0.62
N ALA A 196 17.21 -31.62 0.40
CA ALA A 196 17.36 -31.97 1.82
C ALA A 196 16.02 -32.11 2.58
N ASN A 197 14.92 -32.38 1.87
CA ASN A 197 13.63 -32.70 2.49
C ASN A 197 12.88 -33.80 1.71
N PRO A 198 12.14 -34.68 2.41
CA PRO A 198 12.11 -34.84 3.87
C PRO A 198 13.36 -35.53 4.43
N VAL A 199 14.31 -35.92 3.57
CA VAL A 199 15.58 -36.57 3.93
C VAL A 199 16.73 -35.59 3.72
N ASP A 200 17.57 -35.42 4.74
CA ASP A 200 18.78 -34.59 4.68
C ASP A 200 19.79 -35.17 3.66
N ASP A 201 20.34 -34.32 2.79
CA ASP A 201 21.40 -34.69 1.84
C ASP A 201 22.83 -34.52 2.41
N GLY A 202 22.94 -34.09 3.66
CA GLY A 202 24.19 -33.89 4.39
C GLY A 202 24.94 -32.62 3.96
N LYS A 203 24.25 -31.65 3.35
CA LYS A 203 24.82 -30.36 2.91
C LYS A 203 24.24 -29.19 3.69
N ASP A 204 24.92 -28.05 3.62
CA ASP A 204 24.43 -26.80 4.19
C ASP A 204 23.23 -26.26 3.40
N HIS A 205 22.10 -26.07 4.09
CA HIS A 205 20.87 -25.47 3.55
C HIS A 205 20.34 -24.39 4.49
N VAL A 206 19.72 -23.35 3.92
CA VAL A 206 19.03 -22.32 4.71
C VAL A 206 17.91 -22.97 5.51
N LYS A 207 17.95 -22.84 6.84
CA LYS A 207 16.92 -23.34 7.76
C LYS A 207 15.87 -22.27 8.02
N MET A 208 14.63 -22.69 8.29
CA MET A 208 13.50 -21.82 8.61
C MET A 208 13.52 -21.40 10.07
N THR A 209 14.62 -20.74 10.48
CA THR A 209 14.77 -20.22 11.84
C THR A 209 13.66 -19.24 12.18
N SER A 210 13.34 -19.10 13.46
CA SER A 210 12.31 -18.20 13.99
C SER A 210 12.50 -16.77 13.46
N ALA A 211 13.75 -16.30 13.36
CA ALA A 211 14.09 -14.99 12.77
C ALA A 211 13.78 -14.89 11.26
N ILE A 212 14.04 -15.94 10.48
CA ILE A 212 13.71 -15.98 9.04
C ILE A 212 12.19 -16.05 8.83
N ARG A 213 11.47 -16.81 9.67
CA ARG A 213 10.00 -16.89 9.67
C ARG A 213 9.36 -15.53 10.02
N GLN A 214 9.85 -14.87 11.08
CA GLN A 214 9.45 -13.51 11.46
C GLN A 214 9.64 -12.51 10.30
N ASP A 215 10.78 -12.59 9.58
CA ASP A 215 11.11 -11.69 8.48
C ASP A 215 10.19 -11.87 7.26
N PHE A 216 9.94 -13.10 6.82
CA PHE A 216 8.98 -13.36 5.72
C PHE A 216 7.55 -12.95 6.07
N ASN A 217 7.12 -13.17 7.31
CA ASN A 217 5.83 -12.66 7.79
C ASN A 217 5.82 -11.13 7.83
N ALA A 218 6.92 -10.49 8.26
CA ALA A 218 7.05 -9.04 8.26
C ALA A 218 7.00 -8.45 6.84
N MET A 219 7.60 -9.10 5.83
CA MET A 219 7.44 -8.72 4.42
C MET A 219 5.97 -8.80 3.97
N SER A 220 5.26 -9.85 4.38
CA SER A 220 3.82 -10.03 4.07
C SER A 220 2.97 -8.92 4.69
N ARG A 221 3.24 -8.55 5.95
CA ARG A 221 2.62 -7.40 6.63
C ARG A 221 2.97 -6.07 5.96
N GLY A 222 4.22 -5.87 5.54
CA GLY A 222 4.66 -4.66 4.83
C GLY A 222 3.95 -4.48 3.49
N LEU A 223 3.82 -5.56 2.70
CA LEU A 223 3.04 -5.55 1.46
C LEU A 223 1.56 -5.25 1.72
N ASN A 224 0.94 -5.87 2.74
CA ASN A 224 -0.44 -5.57 3.12
C ASN A 224 -0.63 -4.12 3.57
N ALA A 225 0.33 -3.54 4.30
CA ALA A 225 0.31 -2.14 4.70
C ALA A 225 0.38 -1.20 3.48
N ALA A 226 1.21 -1.52 2.48
CA ALA A 226 1.29 -0.76 1.23
C ALA A 226 -0.02 -0.84 0.42
N ILE A 227 -0.61 -2.04 0.30
CA ILE A 227 -1.91 -2.26 -0.35
C ILE A 227 -3.00 -1.48 0.39
N LYS A 228 -3.09 -1.60 1.71
CA LYS A 228 -4.09 -0.90 2.51
C LYS A 228 -3.94 0.62 2.40
N ALA A 229 -2.71 1.16 2.42
CA ALA A 229 -2.48 2.58 2.25
C ALA A 229 -2.99 3.10 0.89
N ALA A 230 -2.79 2.35 -0.19
CA ALA A 230 -3.32 2.70 -1.51
C ALA A 230 -4.85 2.57 -1.60
N VAL A 231 -5.44 1.59 -0.90
CA VAL A 231 -6.89 1.46 -0.75
C VAL A 231 -7.49 2.62 0.05
N ASP A 232 -6.87 3.01 1.17
CA ASP A 232 -7.36 4.07 2.05
C ASP A 232 -7.48 5.41 1.29
N ARG A 233 -6.51 5.72 0.42
CA ARG A 233 -6.55 6.86 -0.54
C ARG A 233 -7.80 6.86 -1.43
N ASN A 234 -8.40 5.69 -1.67
CA ASN A 234 -9.54 5.48 -2.56
C ASN A 234 -10.81 5.00 -1.84
N SER A 235 -10.83 5.02 -0.50
CA SER A 235 -11.96 4.55 0.31
C SER A 235 -13.29 5.24 -0.04
N ALA A 236 -13.27 6.57 -0.24
CA ALA A 236 -14.40 7.36 -0.71
C ALA A 236 -14.91 6.97 -2.12
N ASN A 237 -14.11 6.21 -2.89
CA ASN A 237 -14.47 5.71 -4.22
C ASN A 237 -15.09 4.30 -4.21
N GLY A 238 -15.50 3.77 -3.05
CA GLY A 238 -16.06 2.43 -2.94
C GLY A 238 -15.00 1.33 -3.03
N VAL A 239 -13.76 1.64 -2.66
CA VAL A 239 -12.64 0.70 -2.62
C VAL A 239 -12.43 0.21 -1.19
N LYS A 240 -12.36 -1.11 -0.99
CA LYS A 240 -12.20 -1.75 0.32
C LYS A 240 -11.04 -2.72 0.35
N PHE A 241 -10.34 -2.78 1.49
CA PHE A 241 -9.26 -3.72 1.72
C PHE A 241 -9.81 -4.95 2.42
N ILE A 242 -9.58 -6.13 1.84
CA ILE A 242 -9.96 -7.40 2.43
C ILE A 242 -8.75 -7.97 3.14
N ASP A 243 -8.74 -7.82 4.47
CA ASP A 243 -7.70 -8.37 5.32
C ASP A 243 -7.87 -9.89 5.45
N ILE A 244 -7.14 -10.65 4.62
CA ILE A 244 -7.14 -12.11 4.65
C ILE A 244 -6.19 -12.70 5.72
N GLN A 245 -5.49 -11.85 6.47
CA GLN A 245 -4.62 -12.24 7.59
C GLN A 245 -5.42 -12.32 8.89
N GLN A 246 -6.25 -11.31 9.15
CA GLN A 246 -7.05 -11.15 10.38
C GLN A 246 -8.54 -11.43 10.17
N GLY A 247 -9.03 -11.48 8.94
CA GLY A 247 -10.42 -11.76 8.62
C GLY A 247 -10.85 -13.20 8.90
N GLY A 248 -12.10 -13.37 9.32
CA GLY A 248 -12.70 -14.68 9.54
C GLY A 248 -12.13 -15.34 10.81
N PRO A 249 -11.59 -16.57 10.75
CA PRO A 249 -10.92 -17.19 11.89
C PRO A 249 -9.43 -16.81 11.99
N GLY A 250 -8.89 -16.02 11.06
CA GLY A 250 -7.45 -15.73 10.93
C GLY A 250 -6.62 -16.91 10.42
N LEU A 251 -5.29 -16.75 10.38
CA LEU A 251 -4.35 -17.78 9.92
C LEU A 251 -3.75 -18.67 11.02
N ASP A 252 -4.08 -18.42 12.29
CA ASP A 252 -3.53 -19.21 13.39
C ASP A 252 -3.95 -20.69 13.27
N THR A 253 -3.00 -21.60 13.52
CA THR A 253 -3.12 -23.06 13.28
C THR A 253 -3.20 -23.50 11.80
N HIS A 254 -3.11 -22.56 10.85
CA HIS A 254 -3.25 -22.81 9.41
C HIS A 254 -1.99 -22.53 8.57
N ARG A 255 -0.91 -22.07 9.19
CA ARG A 255 0.40 -21.76 8.56
C ARG A 255 1.33 -22.97 8.51
N PHE A 256 2.47 -22.82 7.84
CA PHE A 256 3.62 -23.70 8.02
C PHE A 256 4.19 -23.54 9.43
N CYS A 257 4.78 -24.61 9.96
CA CYS A 257 5.46 -24.61 11.27
C CYS A 257 4.55 -24.26 12.46
N GLU A 258 3.24 -24.51 12.31
CA GLU A 258 2.27 -24.40 13.40
C GLU A 258 2.53 -25.43 14.50
N LYS A 259 2.10 -25.08 15.71
CA LYS A 259 2.34 -25.91 16.89
C LYS A 259 1.79 -27.33 16.70
N ASP A 260 2.58 -28.30 17.15
CA ASP A 260 2.34 -29.75 17.02
C ASP A 260 2.38 -30.28 15.56
N ALA A 261 2.79 -29.47 14.57
CA ALA A 261 3.05 -29.94 13.20
C ALA A 261 4.51 -30.38 13.02
N ASN A 262 4.72 -31.67 12.73
CA ASN A 262 6.04 -32.21 12.38
C ASN A 262 6.39 -31.85 10.93
N GLU A 263 6.92 -30.65 10.71
CA GLU A 263 7.33 -30.18 9.39
C GLU A 263 8.63 -30.86 8.89
N PRO A 264 8.78 -31.07 7.57
CA PRO A 264 7.83 -30.75 6.50
C PRO A 264 6.67 -31.74 6.38
N ASN A 265 5.43 -31.26 6.46
CA ASN A 265 4.22 -32.06 6.39
C ASN A 265 3.31 -31.67 5.21
N GLN A 266 3.57 -32.27 4.04
CA GLN A 266 2.74 -32.13 2.84
C GLN A 266 1.28 -32.54 3.03
N ASN A 267 1.01 -33.43 3.99
CA ASN A 267 -0.31 -34.00 4.24
C ASN A 267 -1.00 -33.35 5.44
N ASN A 268 -0.54 -32.18 5.90
CA ASN A 268 -1.18 -31.45 7.00
C ASN A 268 -2.57 -30.93 6.55
N PRO A 269 -3.70 -31.49 7.03
CA PRO A 269 -5.02 -31.09 6.57
C PRO A 269 -5.48 -29.75 7.14
N LYS A 270 -4.72 -29.18 8.09
CA LYS A 270 -4.97 -27.84 8.64
C LYS A 270 -4.29 -26.74 7.81
N LEU A 271 -3.25 -27.08 7.04
CA LEU A 271 -2.44 -26.12 6.33
C LEU A 271 -3.28 -25.44 5.23
N TRP A 272 -3.19 -24.11 5.14
CA TRP A 272 -3.94 -23.30 4.17
C TRP A 272 -3.14 -22.84 2.97
N PHE A 273 -1.86 -23.18 2.92
CA PHE A 273 -0.97 -22.96 1.79
C PHE A 273 -0.51 -24.30 1.21
N TRP A 274 -0.20 -24.38 -0.07
CA TRP A 274 0.39 -25.62 -0.61
C TRP A 274 1.85 -25.78 -0.15
N HIS A 275 2.16 -26.92 0.45
CA HIS A 275 3.53 -27.30 0.77
C HIS A 275 4.32 -27.65 -0.50
N TYR A 276 5.64 -27.48 -0.45
CA TYR A 276 6.54 -27.93 -1.52
C TYR A 276 6.41 -29.46 -1.76
N PRO A 277 6.23 -29.90 -3.02
CA PRO A 277 5.98 -31.31 -3.36
C PRO A 277 7.27 -32.16 -3.48
N TYR A 278 8.01 -32.34 -2.39
CA TYR A 278 9.23 -33.17 -2.32
C TYR A 278 9.05 -34.59 -2.87
N ASN A 279 7.87 -35.18 -2.70
CA ASN A 279 7.58 -36.59 -3.05
C ASN A 279 6.75 -36.74 -4.34
N GLU A 280 6.44 -35.66 -5.07
CA GLU A 280 5.80 -35.81 -6.38
C GLU A 280 6.80 -36.50 -7.35
N PRO A 281 6.36 -37.49 -8.14
CA PRO A 281 7.23 -38.19 -9.10
C PRO A 281 7.82 -37.24 -10.14
N GLU A 282 8.87 -37.69 -10.81
CA GLU A 282 9.40 -36.97 -11.98
C GLU A 282 8.36 -37.00 -13.11
N ASP A 283 8.02 -35.81 -13.62
CA ASP A 283 7.21 -35.63 -14.81
C ASP A 283 8.19 -35.24 -15.93
N PRO A 284 8.56 -36.16 -16.85
CA PRO A 284 9.55 -35.87 -17.88
C PRO A 284 9.09 -34.82 -18.91
N THR A 285 7.79 -34.50 -18.97
CA THR A 285 7.26 -33.43 -19.83
C THR A 285 7.47 -32.06 -19.19
N VAL A 286 7.19 -31.91 -17.89
CA VAL A 286 7.38 -30.64 -17.17
C VAL A 286 8.82 -30.45 -16.69
N ASP A 287 9.40 -31.45 -16.02
CA ASP A 287 10.72 -31.32 -15.38
C ASP A 287 11.84 -31.14 -16.42
N LYS A 288 11.66 -31.62 -17.66
CA LYS A 288 12.56 -31.29 -18.77
C LYS A 288 12.46 -29.81 -19.15
N VAL A 289 11.25 -29.26 -19.32
CA VAL A 289 11.06 -27.83 -19.64
C VAL A 289 11.64 -26.94 -18.54
N LEU A 290 11.39 -27.30 -17.26
CA LEU A 290 11.97 -26.60 -16.11
C LEU A 290 13.51 -26.72 -16.10
N SER A 291 14.06 -27.90 -16.39
CA SER A 291 15.52 -28.12 -16.48
C SER A 291 16.18 -27.33 -17.62
N ASP A 292 15.53 -27.26 -18.79
CA ASP A 292 16.03 -26.50 -19.95
C ASP A 292 15.93 -24.99 -19.71
N ALA A 293 14.87 -24.52 -19.05
CA ALA A 293 14.72 -23.13 -18.63
C ALA A 293 15.79 -22.73 -17.61
N TYR A 294 15.95 -23.57 -16.59
CA TYR A 294 16.96 -23.40 -15.57
C TYR A 294 18.37 -23.33 -16.17
N ALA A 295 18.74 -24.27 -17.04
CA ALA A 295 20.04 -24.28 -17.73
C ALA A 295 20.30 -23.00 -18.55
N LYS A 296 19.27 -22.39 -19.15
CA LYS A 296 19.38 -21.09 -19.85
C LYS A 296 19.64 -19.91 -18.89
N THR A 297 19.11 -19.96 -17.66
CA THR A 297 19.27 -18.88 -16.66
C THR A 297 20.54 -19.01 -15.80
N THR A 298 21.14 -20.20 -15.72
CA THR A 298 22.35 -20.48 -14.92
C THR A 298 23.58 -20.90 -15.74
N PRO A 299 23.88 -20.31 -16.92
CA PRO A 299 24.96 -20.78 -17.77
C PRO A 299 26.32 -20.64 -17.07
N GLY A 300 27.11 -21.71 -17.10
CA GLY A 300 28.46 -21.76 -16.52
C GLY A 300 28.54 -21.78 -14.99
N MET A 301 27.42 -22.00 -14.27
CA MET A 301 27.43 -22.07 -12.81
C MET A 301 27.58 -23.51 -12.31
N SER A 302 28.32 -23.70 -11.21
CA SER A 302 28.32 -24.98 -10.48
C SER A 302 27.02 -25.17 -9.68
N ALA A 303 26.70 -26.39 -9.28
CA ALA A 303 25.54 -26.64 -8.41
C ALA A 303 25.62 -25.84 -7.10
N ASP A 304 26.82 -25.71 -6.53
CA ASP A 304 27.08 -24.96 -5.30
C ASP A 304 26.95 -23.44 -5.49
N ASP A 305 27.31 -22.92 -6.67
CA ASP A 305 27.08 -21.51 -7.01
C ASP A 305 25.58 -21.20 -7.09
N ILE A 306 24.76 -22.12 -7.62
CA ILE A 306 23.33 -21.87 -7.79
C ILE A 306 22.58 -22.05 -6.47
N ASN A 307 23.00 -22.98 -5.61
CA ASN A 307 22.54 -23.06 -4.22
C ASN A 307 22.81 -21.76 -3.44
N LYS A 308 23.84 -20.99 -3.83
CA LYS A 308 24.25 -19.75 -3.15
C LYS A 308 23.77 -18.48 -3.85
N LYS A 309 23.50 -18.49 -5.16
CA LYS A 309 23.17 -17.32 -5.97
C LYS A 309 22.13 -17.67 -7.04
N TRP A 310 20.96 -17.07 -6.96
CA TRP A 310 19.85 -17.36 -7.89
C TRP A 310 19.69 -16.23 -8.94
N PRO A 311 19.34 -16.55 -10.21
CA PRO A 311 18.80 -15.55 -11.16
C PRO A 311 17.45 -15.02 -10.66
N MET A 312 16.91 -13.93 -11.23
CA MET A 312 15.59 -13.47 -10.78
C MET A 312 14.50 -14.44 -11.26
N GLN A 313 13.46 -14.65 -10.46
CA GLN A 313 12.41 -15.64 -10.75
C GLN A 313 11.69 -15.38 -12.08
N ASN A 314 11.56 -14.11 -12.47
CA ASN A 314 11.05 -13.71 -13.78
C ASN A 314 11.92 -14.25 -14.92
N ASP A 315 13.24 -14.28 -14.79
CA ASP A 315 14.13 -14.86 -15.82
C ASP A 315 13.86 -16.36 -15.98
N LEU A 316 13.57 -17.06 -14.88
CA LEU A 316 13.22 -18.49 -14.92
C LEU A 316 11.84 -18.71 -15.55
N PHE A 317 10.83 -17.90 -15.21
CA PHE A 317 9.52 -17.98 -15.85
C PHE A 317 9.58 -17.63 -17.34
N GLU A 318 10.30 -16.59 -17.73
CA GLU A 318 10.54 -16.24 -19.14
C GLU A 318 11.35 -17.32 -19.87
N ALA A 319 12.32 -17.96 -19.21
CA ALA A 319 13.03 -19.11 -19.78
C ALA A 319 12.14 -20.36 -19.90
N VAL A 320 11.16 -20.57 -19.00
CA VAL A 320 10.13 -21.60 -19.14
C VAL A 320 9.24 -21.28 -20.34
N LEU A 321 8.72 -20.05 -20.43
CA LEU A 321 7.92 -19.57 -21.56
C LEU A 321 8.67 -19.74 -22.90
N ALA A 322 9.96 -19.41 -22.95
CA ALA A 322 10.82 -19.59 -24.13
C ALA A 322 11.26 -21.04 -24.42
N ASN A 323 10.85 -22.03 -23.61
CA ASN A 323 11.03 -23.46 -23.87
C ASN A 323 9.71 -24.17 -24.23
N VAL A 324 8.57 -23.48 -24.13
CA VAL A 324 7.25 -24.01 -24.47
C VAL A 324 6.84 -23.40 -25.82
N ASP A 325 6.57 -24.23 -26.84
CA ASP A 325 6.40 -23.78 -28.23
C ASP A 325 5.24 -22.78 -28.39
N PRO A 326 5.50 -21.50 -28.75
CA PRO A 326 4.46 -20.48 -28.87
C PRO A 326 3.50 -20.68 -30.06
N GLY A 327 3.73 -21.68 -30.93
CA GLY A 327 2.87 -22.01 -32.07
C GLY A 327 1.77 -23.05 -31.80
N ALA A 328 1.81 -23.77 -30.68
CA ALA A 328 0.99 -24.97 -30.47
C ALA A 328 -0.30 -24.71 -29.66
N GLU A 329 -1.34 -24.17 -30.31
CA GLU A 329 -2.66 -23.95 -29.67
C GLU A 329 -3.24 -25.23 -29.05
N GLY A 330 -3.73 -25.13 -27.81
CA GLY A 330 -4.30 -26.26 -27.03
C GLY A 330 -3.31 -27.34 -26.57
N LEU A 331 -2.20 -27.54 -27.28
CA LEU A 331 -1.19 -28.57 -26.97
C LEU A 331 -0.37 -28.26 -25.71
N LEU A 332 -0.38 -27.00 -25.26
CA LEU A 332 0.34 -26.53 -24.08
C LEU A 332 -0.44 -26.69 -22.77
N ASP A 333 -1.76 -26.83 -22.82
CA ASP A 333 -2.59 -26.96 -21.61
C ASP A 333 -2.21 -28.17 -20.72
N PRO A 334 -1.82 -29.34 -21.28
CA PRO A 334 -1.25 -30.43 -20.48
C PRO A 334 0.04 -30.02 -19.75
N ILE A 335 0.92 -29.24 -20.38
CA ILE A 335 2.17 -28.76 -19.79
C ILE A 335 1.87 -27.77 -18.67
N TRP A 336 0.97 -26.80 -18.88
CA TRP A 336 0.61 -25.81 -17.87
C TRP A 336 -0.16 -26.41 -16.69
N ARG A 337 -1.10 -27.34 -16.96
CA ARG A 337 -1.80 -28.13 -15.92
C ARG A 337 -0.81 -28.86 -15.02
N ALA A 338 0.19 -29.53 -15.60
CA ALA A 338 1.20 -30.26 -14.84
C ALA A 338 2.23 -29.30 -14.17
N ALA A 339 2.61 -28.20 -14.81
CA ALA A 339 3.50 -27.19 -14.23
C ALA A 339 2.87 -26.45 -13.04
N GLY A 340 1.55 -26.27 -13.03
CA GLY A 340 0.83 -25.72 -11.87
C GLY A 340 1.06 -26.52 -10.58
N ASN A 341 1.28 -27.84 -10.64
CA ASN A 341 1.70 -28.63 -9.47
C ASN A 341 3.08 -28.25 -8.95
N ARG A 342 3.99 -27.77 -9.81
CA ARG A 342 5.32 -27.28 -9.40
C ARG A 342 5.26 -25.83 -8.88
N PHE A 343 4.28 -25.04 -9.31
CA PHE A 343 4.17 -23.62 -8.96
C PHE A 343 3.25 -23.31 -7.77
N LYS A 344 2.34 -24.21 -7.39
CA LYS A 344 1.36 -24.01 -6.30
C LYS A 344 1.96 -23.67 -4.93
N VAL A 345 3.24 -23.95 -4.67
CA VAL A 345 3.87 -23.74 -3.34
C VAL A 345 3.63 -22.32 -2.82
N PHE A 346 3.30 -22.18 -1.53
CA PHE A 346 2.87 -20.92 -0.88
C PHE A 346 1.57 -20.28 -1.40
N HIS A 347 0.87 -20.88 -2.37
CA HIS A 347 -0.45 -20.37 -2.80
C HIS A 347 -1.56 -20.94 -1.91
N PRO A 348 -2.69 -20.23 -1.78
CA PRO A 348 -3.84 -20.71 -1.01
C PRO A 348 -4.34 -22.09 -1.45
N GLN A 349 -4.67 -22.93 -0.47
CA GLN A 349 -5.45 -24.14 -0.68
C GLN A 349 -6.94 -23.80 -0.84
N PRO A 350 -7.76 -24.71 -1.40
CA PRO A 350 -9.21 -24.49 -1.56
C PRO A 350 -9.93 -24.00 -0.30
N ALA A 351 -9.57 -24.50 0.88
CA ALA A 351 -10.14 -24.06 2.15
C ALA A 351 -9.88 -22.57 2.45
N PHE A 352 -8.68 -22.07 2.14
CA PHE A 352 -8.35 -20.65 2.34
C PHE A 352 -9.00 -19.78 1.26
N HIS A 353 -9.11 -20.27 0.01
CA HIS A 353 -9.94 -19.61 -1.00
C HIS A 353 -11.40 -19.44 -0.55
N THR A 354 -11.97 -20.42 0.15
CA THR A 354 -13.32 -20.31 0.72
C THR A 354 -13.40 -19.16 1.74
N VAL A 355 -12.39 -18.99 2.60
CA VAL A 355 -12.33 -17.89 3.57
C VAL A 355 -12.19 -16.52 2.89
N ILE A 356 -11.30 -16.40 1.90
CA ILE A 356 -11.15 -15.16 1.10
C ILE A 356 -12.47 -14.81 0.40
N LYS A 357 -13.14 -15.82 -0.18
CA LYS A 357 -14.48 -15.71 -0.77
C LYS A 357 -15.52 -15.24 0.24
N ASP A 358 -15.54 -15.79 1.46
CA ASP A 358 -16.52 -15.40 2.50
C ASP A 358 -16.29 -13.96 3.00
N LEU A 359 -15.03 -13.51 3.10
CA LEU A 359 -14.70 -12.13 3.46
C LEU A 359 -15.16 -11.12 2.40
N ILE A 360 -14.87 -11.39 1.13
CA ILE A 360 -15.33 -10.56 0.01
C ILE A 360 -16.87 -10.55 -0.05
N LEU A 361 -17.51 -11.71 0.16
CA LEU A 361 -18.96 -11.84 0.15
C LEU A 361 -19.63 -11.06 1.30
N ALA A 362 -19.03 -11.05 2.49
CA ALA A 362 -19.53 -10.27 3.62
C ALA A 362 -19.51 -8.76 3.33
N GLU A 363 -18.39 -8.25 2.80
CA GLU A 363 -18.27 -6.83 2.43
C GLU A 363 -19.21 -6.43 1.28
N TRP A 364 -19.39 -7.32 0.29
CA TRP A 364 -20.34 -7.09 -0.80
C TRP A 364 -21.80 -7.07 -0.33
N LYS A 365 -22.19 -7.98 0.58
CA LYS A 365 -23.52 -7.95 1.18
C LYS A 365 -23.75 -6.68 1.99
N ALA A 366 -22.75 -6.24 2.77
CA ALA A 366 -22.82 -4.98 3.50
C ALA A 366 -23.04 -3.76 2.58
N ASP A 367 -22.35 -3.69 1.43
CA ASP A 367 -22.56 -2.62 0.45
C ASP A 367 -23.95 -2.70 -0.21
N ARG A 368 -24.41 -3.90 -0.57
CA ARG A 368 -25.73 -4.12 -1.18
C ARG A 368 -26.87 -3.80 -0.24
N ASP A 369 -26.74 -4.12 1.04
CA ASP A 369 -27.78 -3.90 2.04
C ASP A 369 -27.90 -2.40 2.38
N VAL A 370 -26.82 -1.62 2.24
CA VAL A 370 -26.85 -0.14 2.23
C VAL A 370 -27.58 0.39 0.99
N ASP A 371 -27.30 -0.15 -0.20
CA ASP A 371 -27.91 0.28 -1.47
C ASP A 371 -29.40 -0.12 -1.63
N SER A 372 -29.92 -1.04 -0.79
CA SER A 372 -31.28 -1.62 -0.91
C SER A 372 -32.25 -1.24 0.21
N ALA A 373 -31.81 -0.46 1.20
CA ALA A 373 -32.71 0.13 2.20
C ALA A 373 -33.78 1.03 1.52
N PRO A 374 -35.04 1.04 1.99
CA PRO A 374 -36.02 2.02 1.54
C PRO A 374 -35.47 3.44 1.73
N PRO A 375 -35.87 4.43 0.91
CA PRO A 375 -35.41 5.80 1.08
C PRO A 375 -35.93 6.37 2.41
N THR A 376 -35.10 6.24 3.44
CA THR A 376 -35.22 6.97 4.70
C THR A 376 -35.38 8.45 4.36
N PRO A 377 -36.34 9.19 4.96
CA PRO A 377 -36.41 10.64 4.80
C PRO A 377 -35.01 11.21 5.04
N PRO A 378 -34.51 12.10 4.17
CA PRO A 378 -33.07 12.29 3.97
C PRO A 378 -32.34 12.56 5.29
N ALA A 379 -31.70 11.51 5.80
CA ALA A 379 -30.64 11.66 6.78
C ALA A 379 -29.58 12.58 6.16
N GLY A 380 -28.97 13.45 6.97
CA GLY A 380 -27.99 14.40 6.46
C GLY A 380 -26.91 13.66 5.67
N GLN A 381 -26.40 14.22 4.59
CA GLN A 381 -25.18 13.66 4.02
C GLN A 381 -24.03 13.91 4.99
N ASP A 382 -23.16 12.91 5.17
CA ASP A 382 -21.85 13.08 5.81
C ASP A 382 -21.15 14.28 5.14
N LYS A 383 -20.90 15.34 5.92
CA LYS A 383 -20.38 16.61 5.43
C LYS A 383 -19.14 16.99 6.21
N VAL A 384 -18.00 16.93 5.55
CA VAL A 384 -16.74 17.50 6.04
C VAL A 384 -16.64 18.95 5.55
N GLN A 385 -16.35 19.87 6.47
CA GLN A 385 -15.91 21.25 6.18
C GLN A 385 -14.58 21.49 6.86
N CYS A 386 -13.52 21.42 6.06
CA CYS A 386 -12.17 21.74 6.48
C CYS A 386 -11.99 23.26 6.59
N HIS A 387 -11.15 23.71 7.52
CA HIS A 387 -10.74 25.12 7.58
C HIS A 387 -9.84 25.48 6.38
N GLY A 388 -9.11 24.48 5.87
CA GLY A 388 -8.23 24.59 4.71
C GLY A 388 -6.86 25.15 5.05
N ILE A 389 -5.90 24.91 4.15
CA ILE A 389 -4.50 25.32 4.27
C ILE A 389 -4.38 26.83 3.96
N ASN A 390 -4.94 27.68 4.81
CA ASN A 390 -4.88 29.14 4.67
C ASN A 390 -5.09 29.86 6.01
N GLY A 391 -4.05 30.52 6.51
CA GLY A 391 -4.06 31.31 7.75
C GLY A 391 -2.99 30.87 8.74
N ASP A 392 -2.78 31.69 9.77
CA ASP A 392 -1.70 31.51 10.75
C ASP A 392 -2.07 30.58 11.92
N VAL A 393 -3.05 29.68 11.79
CA VAL A 393 -3.57 28.90 12.93
C VAL A 393 -3.61 27.41 12.59
N TRP A 394 -2.77 26.62 13.26
CA TRP A 394 -2.70 25.16 13.09
C TRP A 394 -2.03 24.49 14.29
N ILE A 395 -2.18 23.17 14.37
CA ILE A 395 -1.48 22.28 15.30
C ILE A 395 -0.26 21.69 14.59
N MET A 396 0.89 21.68 15.26
CA MET A 396 2.17 21.26 14.69
C MET A 396 2.30 19.74 14.68
N HIS A 397 1.93 19.06 15.77
CA HIS A 397 2.17 17.63 15.96
C HIS A 397 0.89 16.82 15.81
N ARG A 398 0.77 16.14 14.65
CA ARG A 398 -0.36 15.25 14.32
C ARG A 398 -0.63 14.20 15.40
N ASP A 399 0.41 13.61 15.98
CA ASP A 399 0.25 12.54 16.98
C ASP A 399 -0.15 13.07 18.37
N THR A 400 0.25 14.29 18.73
CA THR A 400 -0.26 14.99 19.92
C THR A 400 -1.78 15.19 19.78
N ALA A 401 -2.24 15.67 18.62
CA ALA A 401 -3.67 15.80 18.34
C ALA A 401 -4.39 14.45 18.33
N ALA A 402 -3.79 13.40 17.75
CA ALA A 402 -4.35 12.05 17.76
C ALA A 402 -4.50 11.47 19.19
N GLN A 403 -3.59 11.81 20.11
CA GLN A 403 -3.73 11.42 21.52
C GLN A 403 -4.81 12.24 22.22
N ASN A 404 -4.85 13.56 22.04
CA ASN A 404 -5.91 14.42 22.58
C ASN A 404 -7.31 13.97 22.14
N ILE A 405 -7.47 13.46 20.90
CA ILE A 405 -8.73 12.90 20.39
C ILE A 405 -9.15 11.65 21.17
N LYS A 406 -8.21 10.74 21.48
CA LYS A 406 -8.51 9.55 22.29
C LYS A 406 -8.93 9.95 23.70
N ASP A 407 -8.20 10.87 24.31
CA ASP A 407 -8.47 11.35 25.66
C ASP A 407 -9.82 12.09 25.72
N PHE A 408 -10.14 12.89 24.70
CA PHE A 408 -11.41 13.59 24.55
C PHE A 408 -12.61 12.65 24.39
N CYS A 409 -12.45 11.59 23.61
CA CYS A 409 -13.52 10.60 23.39
C CYS A 409 -13.64 9.55 24.50
N ALA A 410 -12.72 9.52 25.48
CA ALA A 410 -12.77 8.63 26.65
C ALA A 410 -13.51 9.23 27.86
N GLN A 411 -13.88 10.51 27.80
CA GLN A 411 -14.65 11.25 28.82
C GLN A 411 -16.09 11.52 28.34
N ALA A 412 -16.89 12.25 29.12
CA ALA A 412 -18.27 12.64 28.78
C ALA A 412 -18.43 14.14 28.44
N SER A 413 -17.33 14.84 28.22
CA SER A 413 -17.30 16.30 28.01
C SER A 413 -17.62 16.67 26.56
N LYS A 414 -18.61 17.55 26.34
CA LYS A 414 -18.94 18.08 24.99
C LYS A 414 -17.81 18.86 24.31
N SER A 415 -16.97 19.54 25.09
CA SER A 415 -15.90 20.40 24.57
C SER A 415 -14.77 20.50 25.57
N VAL A 416 -13.53 20.28 25.13
CA VAL A 416 -12.31 20.43 25.95
C VAL A 416 -11.19 21.04 25.13
N GLU A 417 -10.42 21.91 25.78
CA GLU A 417 -9.19 22.48 25.25
C GLU A 417 -7.97 21.72 25.79
N TYR A 418 -7.00 21.51 24.92
CA TYR A 418 -5.76 20.79 25.20
C TYR A 418 -4.55 21.66 24.89
N ASN A 419 -3.44 21.38 25.59
CA ASN A 419 -2.12 21.98 25.35
C ASN A 419 -2.10 23.52 25.39
N ASP A 420 -2.77 24.13 26.38
CA ASP A 420 -2.83 25.59 26.55
C ASP A 420 -1.44 26.25 26.55
N GLY A 421 -1.30 27.36 25.82
CA GLY A 421 -0.05 28.10 25.67
C GLY A 421 1.02 27.43 24.79
N THR A 422 0.71 26.36 24.06
CA THR A 422 1.67 25.64 23.20
C THR A 422 1.37 25.79 21.70
N VAL A 423 2.28 25.30 20.86
CA VAL A 423 2.06 25.19 19.40
C VAL A 423 1.03 24.13 19.00
N ASP A 424 0.60 23.27 19.93
CA ASP A 424 -0.42 22.24 19.70
C ASP A 424 -1.74 22.55 20.43
N GLN A 425 -1.96 23.82 20.80
CA GLN A 425 -3.18 24.24 21.46
C GLN A 425 -4.39 24.06 20.54
N LEU A 426 -5.38 23.30 21.01
CA LEU A 426 -6.56 22.93 20.23
C LEU A 426 -7.80 22.80 21.11
N ARG A 427 -8.97 22.93 20.49
CA ARG A 427 -10.27 22.57 21.07
C ARG A 427 -10.87 21.41 20.30
N LEU A 428 -11.28 20.38 21.01
CA LEU A 428 -12.14 19.33 20.48
C LEU A 428 -13.55 19.56 20.99
N SER A 429 -14.54 19.42 20.12
CA SER A 429 -15.94 19.39 20.55
C SER A 429 -16.78 18.39 19.77
N VAL A 430 -17.83 17.93 20.45
CA VAL A 430 -18.88 17.06 19.95
C VAL A 430 -20.20 17.69 20.35
N ASP A 431 -21.12 17.76 19.39
CA ASP A 431 -22.48 18.21 19.63
C ASP A 431 -23.48 17.33 18.87
N PHE A 432 -24.70 17.29 19.38
CA PHE A 432 -25.80 16.56 18.78
C PHE A 432 -27.03 17.47 18.78
N PRO A 433 -27.24 18.29 17.74
CA PRO A 433 -28.22 19.37 17.75
C PRO A 433 -29.69 18.96 17.95
N SER A 434 -30.00 17.66 17.89
CA SER A 434 -31.35 17.13 18.19
C SER A 434 -31.56 16.72 19.66
N ASP A 435 -30.49 16.55 20.45
CA ASP A 435 -30.55 16.35 21.89
C ASP A 435 -29.25 16.88 22.55
N GLU A 436 -29.34 18.10 23.08
CA GLU A 436 -28.22 18.77 23.74
C GLU A 436 -27.77 18.10 25.05
N SER A 437 -28.44 17.06 25.55
CA SER A 437 -27.95 16.30 26.72
C SER A 437 -26.85 15.28 26.39
N GLN A 438 -26.66 14.94 25.11
CA GLN A 438 -25.71 13.92 24.67
C GLN A 438 -24.25 14.43 24.67
N GLY A 439 -23.33 13.59 25.12
CA GLY A 439 -21.89 13.85 25.17
C GLY A 439 -21.05 12.88 24.35
N THR A 440 -19.73 12.98 24.47
CA THR A 440 -18.75 12.09 23.82
C THR A 440 -18.92 10.61 24.19
N ASP A 441 -19.48 10.30 25.36
CA ASP A 441 -19.80 8.94 25.83
C ASP A 441 -20.99 8.30 25.08
N LYS A 442 -21.67 9.07 24.23
CA LYS A 442 -22.80 8.67 23.39
C LYS A 442 -22.53 8.88 21.89
N ALA A 443 -21.47 9.63 21.54
CA ALA A 443 -21.06 9.90 20.17
C ALA A 443 -20.50 8.63 19.48
N PRO A 444 -21.15 8.09 18.44
CA PRO A 444 -20.69 6.87 17.77
C PRO A 444 -19.30 7.08 17.17
N ASP A 445 -18.38 6.11 17.36
CA ASP A 445 -16.98 6.15 16.91
C ASP A 445 -16.32 7.54 17.01
N CYS A 446 -16.45 8.22 18.15
CA CYS A 446 -15.96 9.59 18.36
C CYS A 446 -14.50 9.77 17.90
N ALA A 447 -13.60 8.89 18.35
CA ALA A 447 -12.17 9.02 18.05
C ALA A 447 -11.87 8.71 16.57
N GLY A 448 -12.50 7.67 16.00
CA GLY A 448 -12.30 7.31 14.61
C GLY A 448 -12.89 8.31 13.63
N ARG A 449 -14.07 8.88 13.93
CA ARG A 449 -14.70 9.95 13.12
C ARG A 449 -13.84 11.22 13.10
N ILE A 450 -13.43 11.75 14.26
CA ILE A 450 -12.57 12.95 14.30
C ILE A 450 -11.23 12.68 13.59
N THR A 451 -10.61 11.52 13.82
CA THR A 451 -9.32 11.18 13.22
C THR A 451 -9.41 11.05 11.69
N ARG A 452 -10.34 10.23 11.19
CA ARG A 452 -10.44 9.96 9.74
C ARG A 452 -11.02 11.14 8.96
N ALA A 453 -12.05 11.81 9.48
CA ALA A 453 -12.75 12.86 8.74
C ALA A 453 -12.11 14.24 8.86
N ILE A 454 -11.43 14.54 9.98
CA ILE A 454 -10.89 15.88 10.25
C ILE A 454 -9.36 15.84 10.35
N LEU A 455 -8.78 15.07 11.29
CA LEU A 455 -7.34 15.11 11.55
C LEU A 455 -6.53 14.70 10.30
N ASP A 456 -6.86 13.56 9.70
CA ASP A 456 -6.16 13.06 8.52
C ASP A 456 -6.93 13.36 7.22
N GLY A 457 -8.25 13.55 7.30
CA GLY A 457 -9.12 13.77 6.13
C GLY A 457 -9.14 15.19 5.57
N CYS A 458 -8.85 16.23 6.37
CA CYS A 458 -8.92 17.61 5.89
C CYS A 458 -7.61 18.15 5.30
N ASP A 459 -6.51 17.93 6.00
CA ASP A 459 -5.21 18.53 5.67
C ASP A 459 -4.08 17.49 5.61
N GLY A 460 -4.42 16.19 5.64
CA GLY A 460 -3.46 15.11 5.54
C GLY A 460 -2.89 14.99 4.12
N ASN A 461 -1.56 14.95 4.03
CA ASN A 461 -0.84 14.44 2.87
C ASN A 461 -0.88 15.31 1.59
N ASP A 462 -0.90 16.65 1.71
CA ASP A 462 -0.57 17.57 0.60
C ASP A 462 0.94 17.90 0.60
N PRO A 463 1.77 17.27 -0.25
CA PRO A 463 3.22 17.49 -0.26
C PRO A 463 3.65 18.83 -0.88
N ILE A 464 2.72 19.64 -1.39
CA ILE A 464 2.99 20.92 -2.06
C ILE A 464 2.65 22.09 -1.15
N ASN A 465 1.49 22.07 -0.50
CA ASN A 465 0.99 23.16 0.33
C ASN A 465 1.03 22.86 1.84
N ASN A 466 1.15 21.59 2.25
CA ASN A 466 1.30 21.18 3.65
C ASN A 466 2.35 20.06 3.83
N PRO A 467 3.61 20.24 3.36
CA PRO A 467 4.65 19.21 3.41
C PRO A 467 4.98 18.73 4.84
N HIS A 468 4.64 19.52 5.85
CA HIS A 468 4.83 19.20 7.27
C HIS A 468 3.62 18.51 7.94
N ASN A 469 2.52 18.27 7.21
CA ASN A 469 1.32 17.61 7.71
C ASN A 469 0.69 18.30 8.95
N TYR A 470 0.77 19.64 8.98
CA TYR A 470 0.12 20.49 9.99
C TYR A 470 -1.40 20.37 9.93
N LYS A 471 -2.08 20.56 11.06
CA LYS A 471 -3.52 20.32 11.17
C LYS A 471 -4.27 21.62 11.42
N PHE A 472 -4.99 22.09 10.41
CA PHE A 472 -5.79 23.32 10.44
C PHE A 472 -7.20 23.02 10.97
N GLY A 473 -7.65 21.77 10.78
CA GLY A 473 -8.84 21.23 11.41
C GLY A 473 -10.10 21.49 10.60
N GLY A 474 -11.24 21.40 11.27
CA GLY A 474 -12.52 21.48 10.59
C GLY A 474 -13.69 20.97 11.41
N THR A 475 -14.81 20.83 10.72
CA THR A 475 -16.07 20.29 11.23
C THR A 475 -16.49 19.10 10.39
N PHE A 476 -16.81 17.98 11.02
CA PHE A 476 -17.48 16.84 10.39
C PHE A 476 -18.91 16.74 10.95
N THR A 477 -19.91 16.83 10.08
CA THR A 477 -21.31 16.52 10.40
C THR A 477 -21.62 15.15 9.83
N SER A 478 -21.98 14.18 10.67
CA SER A 478 -22.36 12.84 10.23
C SER A 478 -23.86 12.71 9.96
N ALA A 479 -24.22 11.70 9.17
CA ALA A 479 -25.59 11.46 8.71
C ALA A 479 -26.58 11.12 9.83
N ASP A 480 -26.09 10.55 10.92
CA ASP A 480 -26.86 10.33 12.15
C ASP A 480 -27.10 11.62 12.96
N GLY A 481 -26.56 12.76 12.55
CA GLY A 481 -26.84 14.09 13.10
C GLY A 481 -25.80 14.64 14.06
N TRP A 482 -24.70 13.92 14.32
CA TRP A 482 -23.61 14.40 15.18
C TRP A 482 -22.71 15.40 14.47
N VAL A 483 -22.21 16.39 15.22
CA VAL A 483 -21.26 17.40 14.76
C VAL A 483 -19.98 17.29 15.58
N TYR A 484 -18.89 16.91 14.93
CA TYR A 484 -17.55 16.79 15.49
C TYR A 484 -16.72 17.97 15.01
N LYS A 485 -15.91 18.58 15.89
CA LYS A 485 -15.02 19.68 15.53
C LYS A 485 -13.63 19.51 16.13
N LEU A 486 -12.65 19.92 15.33
CA LEU A 486 -11.27 20.11 15.76
C LEU A 486 -10.88 21.53 15.35
N GLU A 487 -10.71 22.40 16.33
CA GLU A 487 -10.31 23.80 16.16
C GLU A 487 -8.86 23.93 16.63
N ALA A 488 -7.93 24.28 15.73
CA ALA A 488 -6.63 24.78 16.15
C ALA A 488 -6.81 26.16 16.80
N LEU A 489 -6.15 26.40 17.94
CA LEU A 489 -6.24 27.66 18.68
C LEU A 489 -4.92 28.44 18.69
N SER A 490 -3.79 27.75 18.50
CA SER A 490 -2.46 28.37 18.51
C SER A 490 -2.22 29.17 17.23
N GLN A 491 -2.17 30.51 17.34
CA GLN A 491 -1.72 31.34 16.23
C GLN A 491 -0.19 31.28 16.11
N GLN A 492 0.28 30.66 15.04
CA GLN A 492 1.67 30.45 14.68
C GLN A 492 2.22 31.73 14.05
N VAL A 493 2.39 32.78 14.85
CA VAL A 493 2.91 34.08 14.39
C VAL A 493 4.23 33.91 13.61
N ASN A 494 4.31 34.51 12.42
CA ASN A 494 5.52 34.57 11.61
C ASN A 494 6.59 35.39 12.34
N ASP A 495 7.64 34.70 12.81
CA ASP A 495 8.74 35.28 13.59
C ASP A 495 10.07 35.12 12.85
N LEU A 496 10.99 36.05 13.10
CA LEU A 496 12.33 36.10 12.54
C LEU A 496 13.33 36.55 13.62
N SER A 497 14.18 35.61 14.04
CA SER A 497 15.41 35.93 14.76
C SER A 497 16.59 35.94 13.79
N CYS A 498 17.34 37.02 13.76
CA CYS A 498 18.46 37.20 12.84
C CYS A 498 19.60 37.93 13.52
N ASP A 499 20.83 37.45 13.36
CA ASP A 499 22.05 38.20 13.66
C ASP A 499 22.98 38.20 12.44
N VAL A 500 23.72 39.29 12.27
CA VAL A 500 24.76 39.42 11.24
C VAL A 500 26.01 40.04 11.85
N SER A 501 27.03 39.20 12.03
CA SER A 501 28.27 39.54 12.72
C SER A 501 29.44 39.62 11.75
N TYR A 502 30.29 40.65 11.92
CA TYR A 502 31.47 40.82 11.07
C TYR A 502 32.58 39.87 11.53
N LYS A 503 33.21 39.17 10.58
CA LYS A 503 34.22 38.13 10.83
C LYS A 503 35.47 38.34 9.96
N PHE A 504 36.06 39.53 10.03
CA PHE A 504 37.34 39.96 9.40
C PHE A 504 37.44 39.93 7.86
N VAL A 505 36.95 38.88 7.20
CA VAL A 505 37.00 38.67 5.74
C VAL A 505 35.60 38.41 5.13
N TYR A 506 34.58 38.18 5.96
CA TYR A 506 33.17 38.07 5.57
C TYR A 506 32.25 38.65 6.66
N ASP A 507 30.98 38.89 6.32
CA ASP A 507 29.89 39.01 7.30
C ASP A 507 29.22 37.62 7.43
N GLY A 508 29.19 37.07 8.64
CA GLY A 508 28.49 35.81 8.94
C GLY A 508 27.08 36.08 9.44
N PHE A 509 26.10 35.36 8.90
CA PHE A 509 24.69 35.48 9.28
C PHE A 509 24.18 34.20 9.95
N GLU A 510 23.26 34.39 10.88
CA GLU A 510 22.47 33.35 11.54
C GLU A 510 21.01 33.78 11.50
N ILE A 511 20.14 32.95 10.93
CA ILE A 511 18.71 33.23 10.73
C ILE A 511 17.92 32.06 11.29
N ARG A 512 16.92 32.35 12.11
CA ARG A 512 15.88 31.40 12.54
C ARG A 512 14.52 31.97 12.19
N GLY A 513 13.64 31.13 11.69
CA GLY A 513 12.29 31.54 11.34
C GLY A 513 11.22 30.54 11.78
N LYS A 514 9.99 31.02 11.76
CA LYS A 514 8.77 30.26 12.02
C LYS A 514 7.66 30.84 11.13
N ASN A 515 6.82 29.98 10.56
CA ASN A 515 5.74 30.33 9.64
C ASN A 515 6.19 31.29 8.53
N TRP A 516 7.10 30.84 7.66
CA TRP A 516 7.39 31.55 6.42
C TRP A 516 6.69 30.83 5.27
N PRO A 517 5.99 31.52 4.35
CA PRO A 517 5.24 30.86 3.29
C PRO A 517 6.12 29.99 2.38
N ASP A 518 5.80 28.70 2.28
CA ASP A 518 6.54 27.72 1.47
C ASP A 518 6.72 28.16 0.01
N ALA A 519 5.72 28.86 -0.56
CA ALA A 519 5.75 29.41 -1.91
C ALA A 519 6.88 30.43 -2.17
N THR A 520 7.39 31.10 -1.11
CA THR A 520 8.53 32.03 -1.20
C THR A 520 9.80 31.49 -0.52
N PHE A 521 9.65 30.57 0.43
CA PHE A 521 10.73 30.06 1.25
C PHE A 521 11.40 28.80 0.67
N GLY A 522 10.63 27.89 0.07
CA GLY A 522 11.10 26.59 -0.40
C GLY A 522 11.20 25.53 0.71
N ALA A 523 11.18 24.25 0.33
CA ALA A 523 11.11 23.11 1.26
C ALA A 523 12.36 22.95 2.15
N ASN A 524 13.50 23.56 1.81
CA ASN A 524 14.72 23.59 2.61
C ASN A 524 15.38 24.98 2.58
N GLY A 525 14.56 26.04 2.57
CA GLY A 525 15.03 27.43 2.56
C GLY A 525 15.74 27.85 1.26
N GLU A 526 15.52 27.16 0.14
CA GLU A 526 16.15 27.48 -1.16
C GLU A 526 15.72 28.86 -1.66
N GLY A 527 14.49 29.29 -1.34
CA GLY A 527 13.98 30.64 -1.58
C GLY A 527 14.73 31.69 -0.77
N LEU A 528 14.97 31.43 0.52
CA LEU A 528 15.83 32.29 1.36
C LEU A 528 17.25 32.36 0.81
N LYS A 529 17.88 31.22 0.50
CA LYS A 529 19.22 31.18 -0.09
C LYS A 529 19.29 32.02 -1.38
N LYS A 530 18.30 31.87 -2.27
CA LYS A 530 18.21 32.63 -3.53
C LYS A 530 18.12 34.15 -3.32
N GLN A 531 17.39 34.61 -2.30
CA GLN A 531 17.35 36.03 -1.96
C GLN A 531 18.69 36.51 -1.36
N LEU A 532 19.36 35.68 -0.56
CA LEU A 532 20.67 35.98 0.01
C LEU A 532 21.79 36.00 -1.04
N ASP A 533 21.74 35.12 -2.05
CA ASP A 533 22.65 35.17 -3.21
C ASP A 533 22.53 36.50 -3.99
N GLY A 534 21.37 37.18 -3.90
CA GLY A 534 21.16 38.54 -4.41
C GLY A 534 21.88 39.64 -3.61
N CYS A 535 22.30 39.36 -2.36
CA CYS A 535 23.12 40.24 -1.55
C CYS A 535 24.63 40.09 -1.82
N GLY A 536 25.04 38.98 -2.46
CA GLY A 536 26.41 38.60 -2.71
C GLY A 536 26.55 37.08 -2.70
N ALA A 537 27.70 36.55 -3.14
CA ALA A 537 27.92 35.10 -3.16
C ALA A 537 27.85 34.51 -1.74
N VAL A 538 26.82 33.70 -1.47
CA VAL A 538 26.71 32.96 -0.20
C VAL A 538 27.71 31.81 -0.21
N THR A 539 28.54 31.74 0.82
CA THR A 539 29.45 30.61 1.08
C THR A 539 29.15 30.00 2.44
N ASP A 540 29.51 28.73 2.65
CA ASP A 540 29.22 27.98 3.88
C ASP A 540 27.73 27.96 4.30
N TRP A 541 26.84 27.80 3.30
CA TRP A 541 25.40 27.70 3.52
C TRP A 541 25.04 26.42 4.27
N GLY A 542 24.46 26.57 5.46
CA GLY A 542 23.79 25.50 6.19
C GLY A 542 22.31 25.82 6.37
N PHE A 543 21.47 24.79 6.29
CA PHE A 543 20.04 24.84 6.58
C PHE A 543 19.64 23.57 7.32
N GLU A 544 18.91 23.71 8.43
CA GLU A 544 18.36 22.59 9.18
C GLU A 544 16.97 22.91 9.75
N TRP A 545 16.12 21.88 9.79
CA TRP A 545 14.86 21.91 10.53
C TRP A 545 15.14 21.71 12.03
N THR A 546 14.49 22.48 12.88
CA THR A 546 14.68 22.47 14.35
C THR A 546 13.41 22.00 15.06
N PRO A 547 12.94 20.74 14.86
CA PRO A 547 11.65 20.27 15.38
C PRO A 547 11.56 20.23 16.92
N ASN A 548 12.70 20.31 17.61
CA ASN A 548 12.77 20.37 19.08
C ASN A 548 12.93 21.81 19.62
N ASP A 549 13.05 22.83 18.76
CA ASP A 549 13.08 24.24 19.16
C ASP A 549 11.64 24.76 19.27
N VAL A 550 11.18 24.99 20.50
CA VAL A 550 9.81 25.44 20.79
C VAL A 550 9.49 26.84 20.24
N LYS A 551 10.50 27.59 19.79
CA LYS A 551 10.34 28.96 19.28
C LYS A 551 10.48 29.05 17.76
N PHE A 552 11.41 28.31 17.15
CA PHE A 552 11.70 28.39 15.72
C PHE A 552 11.61 27.02 15.02
N GLN A 553 11.08 27.00 13.80
CA GLN A 553 10.91 25.77 13.03
C GLN A 553 12.19 25.34 12.29
N TRP A 554 13.05 26.30 11.96
CA TRP A 554 14.29 26.05 11.23
C TRP A 554 15.39 27.04 11.59
N TYR A 555 16.62 26.67 11.24
CA TYR A 555 17.83 27.47 11.37
C TYR A 555 18.62 27.46 10.05
N ALA A 556 19.14 28.62 9.67
CA ALA A 556 19.98 28.82 8.50
C ALA A 556 21.20 29.67 8.85
N HIS A 557 22.36 29.33 8.28
CA HIS A 557 23.59 30.08 8.48
C HIS A 557 24.43 30.19 7.21
N GLY A 558 25.40 31.10 7.21
CA GLY A 558 26.41 31.19 6.17
C GLY A 558 27.17 32.52 6.17
N HIS A 559 27.94 32.71 5.11
CA HIS A 559 28.85 33.84 4.94
C HIS A 559 28.52 34.64 3.68
N LEU A 560 28.54 35.96 3.80
CA LEU A 560 28.37 36.92 2.71
C LEU A 560 29.56 37.90 2.64
N PRO A 561 29.74 38.61 1.50
CA PRO A 561 30.69 39.71 1.42
C PRO A 561 30.48 40.77 2.51
N ILE A 562 31.58 41.42 2.92
CA ILE A 562 31.56 42.48 3.94
C ILE A 562 30.66 43.64 3.51
N GLY A 563 29.81 44.12 4.41
CA GLY A 563 28.91 45.28 4.20
C GLY A 563 27.48 44.90 3.80
N THR A 564 27.14 43.61 3.81
CA THR A 564 25.85 43.09 3.33
C THR A 564 24.75 43.02 4.40
N LYS A 565 25.05 43.35 5.67
CA LYS A 565 24.15 43.22 6.84
C LYS A 565 22.71 43.68 6.60
N ALA A 566 22.52 44.92 6.13
CA ALA A 566 21.19 45.46 5.87
C ALA A 566 20.44 44.78 4.71
N CYS A 567 21.14 44.01 3.87
CA CYS A 567 20.54 43.20 2.80
C CYS A 567 19.95 41.89 3.34
N VAL A 568 20.57 41.26 4.36
CA VAL A 568 20.10 39.99 4.96
C VAL A 568 18.65 40.09 5.43
N GLY A 569 18.28 41.15 6.16
CA GLY A 569 16.90 41.36 6.60
C GLY A 569 15.90 41.55 5.45
N ARG A 570 16.29 42.26 4.39
CA ARG A 570 15.45 42.41 3.19
C ARG A 570 15.35 41.12 2.37
N ALA A 571 16.38 40.30 2.37
CA ALA A 571 16.37 38.98 1.75
C ALA A 571 15.44 38.02 2.50
N ALA A 572 15.50 38.01 3.83
CA ALA A 572 14.57 37.30 4.71
C ALA A 572 13.11 37.71 4.44
N LYS A 573 12.82 39.02 4.42
CA LYS A 573 11.49 39.54 4.09
C LYS A 573 11.03 39.17 2.67
N SER A 574 11.92 39.23 1.68
CA SER A 574 11.63 38.80 0.30
C SER A 574 11.42 37.28 0.16
N ALA A 575 11.86 36.49 1.15
CA ALA A 575 11.69 35.05 1.21
C ALA A 575 10.50 34.60 2.08
N GLY A 576 9.78 35.54 2.72
CA GLY A 576 8.56 35.24 3.47
C GLY A 576 8.52 35.70 4.93
N ALA A 577 9.56 36.37 5.44
CA ALA A 577 9.55 36.87 6.82
C ALA A 577 8.56 38.02 7.04
N SER A 578 7.98 38.09 8.24
CA SER A 578 7.09 39.18 8.68
C SER A 578 7.76 40.57 8.72
N GLY A 579 9.09 40.63 8.76
CA GLY A 579 9.87 41.86 8.76
C GLY A 579 11.35 41.65 8.50
N ASP A 580 12.15 42.70 8.70
CA ASP A 580 13.61 42.68 8.45
C ASP A 580 14.40 42.06 9.63
N GLY A 581 13.73 41.73 10.73
CA GLY A 581 14.31 41.14 11.95
C GLY A 581 15.35 42.04 12.65
N ASN A 582 16.15 41.44 13.54
CA ASN A 582 17.32 42.10 14.14
C ASN A 582 18.61 41.97 13.28
N CYS A 583 18.48 41.76 11.96
CA CYS A 583 19.61 41.58 11.00
C CYS A 583 20.58 42.77 10.87
N HIS A 584 20.46 43.80 11.70
CA HIS A 584 21.33 44.99 11.70
C HIS A 584 22.66 44.77 12.44
N GLY A 585 22.80 43.64 13.16
CA GLY A 585 24.03 43.20 13.83
C GLY A 585 24.14 43.62 15.30
N ALA A 586 25.12 43.02 15.99
CA ALA A 586 25.34 43.17 17.43
C ALA A 586 25.33 44.63 17.94
N GLY A 587 24.23 45.01 18.60
CA GLY A 587 24.06 46.33 19.20
C GLY A 587 22.63 46.67 19.66
N LYS A 588 21.60 46.05 19.07
CA LYS A 588 20.22 46.12 19.55
C LYS A 588 19.60 44.73 19.68
N ARG A 589 19.71 44.13 20.87
CA ARG A 589 18.68 43.19 21.32
C ARG A 589 17.47 44.03 21.70
N SER A 590 16.36 43.88 20.99
CA SER A 590 15.06 44.34 21.48
C SER A 590 14.73 43.55 22.74
N VAL A 591 14.69 44.22 23.90
CA VAL A 591 14.37 43.62 25.19
C VAL A 591 12.95 44.02 25.54
N GLU A 592 11.97 43.21 25.13
CA GLU A 592 10.60 43.26 25.65
C GLU A 592 10.18 41.84 26.03
N TRP A 593 9.32 41.75 27.05
CA TRP A 593 9.08 40.57 27.90
C TRP A 593 7.89 39.74 27.42
#